data_AF-M1APW8-F1
#
_entry.id   AF-M1APW8-F1
#
_cell.length_a   1.000
_cell.length_b   1.000
_cell.length_c   1.000
_cell.angle_alpha   90.00
_cell.angle_beta   90.00
_cell.angle_gamma   90.00
#
_symmetry.space_group_name_H-M   'P 1'
#
loop_
_entity.id
_entity.type
_entity.pdbx_description
1 polymer ?
#
loop_
_entity_poly.entity_id
_entity_poly.type
_entity_poly.pdbx_seq_one_letter_code
_entity_poly.pdbx_strand_id
1 'polypeptide(L)'
;MQTIKASSFSPFHLNLNSTSSFPKITNLYIQQNYENPISCFPSIQSQNAKFKVFTAISPSVSTESETPFDERTENENQEEKFEWYAEWYPIMPICDLDKRRPHGKKVMGIDVVVWWDKNEKEWKVMDDSCPHRYAPLSEGRIDQWGRLQCVYHGWCFNGAGDCKFIPQAPRDGPPVHTSKRACATVYPSCVQNDILWFWPNSDPLYKDIYLTKRPPYIPELDDSSFSKTFIVRDISYGYELLIENLMDPAHVQYSHYGIMNVPVAPKR
;
A
#
# COMPACT_ATOMS: atom_id res chain seq x y z
N MET A 1 -36.21 1.00 29.86
CA MET A 1 -37.09 -0.05 29.34
C MET A 1 -37.34 0.23 27.86
N GLN A 2 -36.47 -0.28 26.99
CA GLN A 2 -36.71 -0.46 25.55
C GLN A 2 -35.56 -1.31 25.03
N THR A 3 -35.91 -2.54 24.67
CA THR A 3 -35.06 -3.64 24.24
C THR A 3 -34.77 -3.52 22.75
N ILE A 4 -33.50 -3.44 22.37
CA ILE A 4 -33.08 -3.56 20.98
C ILE A 4 -33.05 -5.06 20.66
N LYS A 5 -33.96 -5.49 19.79
CA LYS A 5 -34.06 -6.87 19.27
C LYS A 5 -32.86 -7.16 18.37
N ALA A 6 -32.07 -8.17 18.73
CA ALA A 6 -31.14 -8.82 17.83
C ALA A 6 -31.93 -9.71 16.87
N SER A 7 -31.83 -9.46 15.56
CA SER A 7 -32.34 -10.36 14.53
C SER A 7 -31.33 -11.49 14.31
N SER A 8 -31.69 -12.68 14.76
CA SER A 8 -31.00 -13.94 14.45
C SER A 8 -31.25 -14.33 13.00
N PHE A 9 -30.20 -14.52 12.20
CA PHE A 9 -30.30 -15.24 10.94
C PHE A 9 -30.08 -16.74 11.21
N SER A 10 -31.01 -17.58 10.74
CA SER A 10 -30.89 -19.05 10.80
C SER A 10 -29.78 -19.55 9.86
N PRO A 11 -29.05 -20.61 10.22
CA PRO A 11 -28.08 -21.23 9.33
C PRO A 11 -28.80 -22.07 8.26
N PHE A 12 -28.47 -21.84 7.00
CA PHE A 12 -28.89 -22.69 5.89
C PHE A 12 -28.18 -24.05 5.99
N HIS A 13 -28.96 -25.12 6.16
CA HIS A 13 -28.50 -26.49 5.97
C HIS A 13 -28.30 -26.76 4.47
N LEU A 14 -27.07 -27.09 4.06
CA LEU A 14 -26.79 -27.65 2.74
C LEU A 14 -26.77 -29.19 2.85
N ASN A 15 -27.71 -29.83 2.16
CA ASN A 15 -27.72 -31.27 1.96
C ASN A 15 -26.70 -31.64 0.87
N LEU A 16 -25.64 -32.37 1.24
CA LEU A 16 -24.68 -32.94 0.33
C LEU A 16 -25.23 -34.28 -0.21
N ASN A 17 -25.81 -34.25 -1.40
CA ASN A 17 -25.93 -35.45 -2.22
C ASN A 17 -24.90 -35.41 -3.35
N SER A 18 -23.97 -36.36 -3.28
CA SER A 18 -22.97 -36.72 -4.27
C SER A 18 -23.62 -36.98 -5.63
N THR A 19 -23.18 -36.28 -6.67
CA THR A 19 -22.91 -36.84 -8.00
C THR A 19 -21.99 -35.90 -8.78
N SER A 20 -21.05 -36.50 -9.48
CA SER A 20 -19.95 -35.91 -10.25
C SER A 20 -20.41 -35.00 -11.40
N SER A 21 -20.01 -33.73 -11.37
CA SER A 21 -19.56 -32.94 -12.52
C SER A 21 -19.20 -31.52 -12.05
N PHE A 22 -17.99 -31.05 -12.37
CA PHE A 22 -17.52 -29.72 -12.01
C PHE A 22 -18.28 -28.65 -12.82
N PRO A 23 -18.98 -27.68 -12.19
CA PRO A 23 -19.46 -26.50 -12.88
C PRO A 23 -18.39 -25.41 -12.87
N LYS A 24 -18.21 -24.73 -14.02
CA LYS A 24 -17.43 -23.50 -14.14
C LYS A 24 -18.04 -22.43 -13.23
N ILE A 25 -17.27 -21.92 -12.27
CA ILE A 25 -17.71 -20.81 -11.41
C ILE A 25 -17.57 -19.50 -12.20
N THR A 26 -18.71 -18.84 -12.35
CA THR A 26 -18.89 -17.49 -12.87
C THR A 26 -18.49 -16.49 -11.79
N ASN A 27 -17.71 -15.45 -12.16
CA ASN A 27 -17.31 -14.37 -11.25
C ASN A 27 -18.55 -13.66 -10.68
N LEU A 28 -18.84 -13.89 -9.40
CA LEU A 28 -19.80 -13.11 -8.63
C LEU A 28 -19.14 -11.80 -8.22
N TYR A 29 -19.37 -10.75 -9.01
CA TYR A 29 -19.12 -9.37 -8.61
C TYR A 29 -20.14 -8.99 -7.52
N ILE A 30 -19.66 -8.78 -6.29
CA ILE A 30 -20.44 -8.09 -5.27
C ILE A 30 -20.27 -6.59 -5.52
N GLN A 31 -21.28 -5.96 -6.14
CA GLN A 31 -21.42 -4.51 -6.14
C GLN A 31 -21.85 -4.06 -4.74
N GLN A 32 -20.96 -3.37 -4.03
CA GLN A 32 -21.37 -2.56 -2.89
C GLN A 32 -21.97 -1.26 -3.42
N ASN A 33 -23.29 -1.13 -3.30
CA ASN A 33 -24.01 0.12 -3.51
C ASN A 33 -23.65 1.10 -2.39
N TYR A 34 -22.91 2.16 -2.72
CA TYR A 34 -22.78 3.33 -1.86
C TYR A 34 -23.96 4.26 -2.13
N GLU A 35 -24.98 4.21 -1.26
CA GLU A 35 -25.97 5.28 -1.18
C GLU A 35 -25.36 6.46 -0.39
N ASN A 36 -25.21 7.61 -1.06
CA ASN A 36 -24.83 8.88 -0.45
C ASN A 36 -26.05 9.52 0.22
N PRO A 37 -26.05 9.79 1.54
CA PRO A 37 -26.95 10.77 2.11
C PRO A 37 -26.31 12.16 2.05
N ILE A 38 -26.87 13.00 1.18
CA ILE A 38 -26.70 14.45 1.22
C ILE A 38 -27.15 14.93 2.61
N SER A 39 -26.26 15.58 3.37
CA SER A 39 -26.67 16.41 4.49
C SER A 39 -25.89 17.73 4.50
N CYS A 40 -26.64 18.82 4.36
CA CYS A 40 -26.19 20.20 4.55
C CYS A 40 -26.13 20.51 6.05
N PHE A 41 -25.01 21.03 6.55
CA PHE A 41 -24.98 21.89 7.74
C PHE A 41 -23.83 22.92 7.65
N PRO A 42 -23.96 24.08 8.33
CA PRO A 42 -23.40 25.35 7.87
C PRO A 42 -21.98 25.66 8.40
N SER A 43 -21.36 26.62 7.72
CA SER A 43 -20.13 27.33 8.06
C SER A 43 -20.08 27.81 9.51
N ILE A 44 -19.02 27.45 10.24
CA ILE A 44 -18.57 28.14 11.45
C ILE A 44 -17.05 28.33 11.38
N GLN A 45 -16.64 29.54 11.74
CA GLN A 45 -15.35 30.17 11.56
C GLN A 45 -14.19 29.47 12.29
N SER A 46 -13.04 29.52 11.62
CA SER A 46 -11.70 29.27 12.14
C SER A 46 -11.39 30.16 13.35
N GLN A 47 -10.96 29.55 14.45
CA GLN A 47 -10.19 30.23 15.49
C GLN A 47 -8.82 29.56 15.65
N ASN A 48 -7.79 30.36 15.42
CA ASN A 48 -6.39 30.02 15.61
C ASN A 48 -6.09 29.63 17.06
N ALA A 49 -5.60 28.41 17.28
CA ALA A 49 -4.98 28.02 18.55
C ALA A 49 -3.46 27.90 18.38
N LYS A 50 -2.72 28.82 19.01
CA LYS A 50 -1.27 28.80 19.16
C LYS A 50 -0.89 27.71 20.17
N PHE A 51 -0.15 26.68 19.76
CA PHE A 51 0.47 25.73 20.68
C PHE A 51 1.74 26.32 21.29
N LYS A 52 1.73 26.56 22.61
CA LYS A 52 2.93 26.83 23.41
C LYS A 52 3.53 25.50 23.84
N VAL A 53 4.78 25.27 23.45
CA VAL A 53 5.62 24.15 23.93
C VAL A 53 6.06 24.48 25.35
N PHE A 54 5.73 23.61 26.32
CA PHE A 54 6.27 23.67 27.67
C PHE A 54 7.47 22.73 27.78
N THR A 55 8.66 23.31 27.94
CA THR A 55 9.90 22.60 28.26
C THR A 55 9.96 22.41 29.77
N ALA A 56 9.96 21.15 30.24
CA ALA A 56 10.22 20.83 31.64
C ALA A 56 11.74 20.71 31.87
N ILE A 57 12.27 21.50 32.80
CA ILE A 57 13.65 21.45 33.27
C ILE A 57 13.67 20.63 34.57
N SER A 58 14.47 19.57 34.61
CA SER A 58 14.74 18.80 35.84
C SER A 58 15.95 19.38 36.58
N PRO A 59 16.00 19.28 37.92
CA PRO A 59 16.97 20.01 38.73
C PRO A 59 18.35 19.35 38.77
N SER A 60 19.37 20.21 38.86
CA SER A 60 20.78 19.88 39.04
C SER A 60 21.11 19.56 40.50
N VAL A 61 21.73 18.39 40.74
CA VAL A 61 22.45 18.08 41.98
C VAL A 61 23.91 17.82 41.61
N SER A 62 24.81 18.50 42.32
CA SER A 62 26.26 18.42 42.16
C SER A 62 26.89 17.54 43.25
N THR A 63 28.16 17.18 43.00
CA THR A 63 29.18 16.68 43.94
C THR A 63 29.20 15.13 44.00
N GLU A 64 30.30 14.40 43.74
CA GLU A 64 31.73 14.63 43.97
C GLU A 64 32.60 13.69 43.09
N SER A 65 33.91 13.91 43.11
CA SER A 65 34.93 13.46 42.17
C SER A 65 35.66 12.14 42.49
N GLU A 66 36.20 11.54 41.42
CA GLU A 66 37.32 10.58 41.31
C GLU A 66 37.06 9.06 41.42
N THR A 67 37.17 8.37 40.29
CA THR A 67 38.21 7.35 39.99
C THR A 67 38.24 7.13 38.46
N PRO A 68 39.43 6.95 37.82
CA PRO A 68 39.50 6.69 36.38
C PRO A 68 39.20 5.20 36.16
N PHE A 69 37.94 4.89 35.85
CA PHE A 69 37.55 3.56 35.42
C PHE A 69 37.86 3.43 33.93
N ASP A 70 38.65 2.40 33.59
CA ASP A 70 39.08 2.00 32.26
C ASP A 70 38.13 2.46 31.14
N GLU A 71 38.68 3.20 30.16
CA GLU A 71 38.13 3.26 28.80
C GLU A 71 38.19 1.86 28.18
N ARG A 72 37.30 0.97 28.62
CA ARG A 72 36.78 -0.03 27.72
C ARG A 72 35.96 0.76 26.73
N THR A 73 36.50 0.88 25.52
CA THR A 73 35.75 1.23 24.32
C THR A 73 34.49 0.36 24.33
N GLU A 74 33.40 0.93 24.84
CA GLU A 74 32.07 0.53 24.45
C GLU A 74 32.04 0.84 22.96
N ASN A 75 32.45 -0.12 22.15
CA ASN A 75 31.90 -0.26 20.82
C ASN A 75 30.41 -0.51 21.08
N GLU A 76 29.68 0.59 21.30
CA GLU A 76 28.25 0.65 21.10
C GLU A 76 28.05 0.02 19.73
N ASN A 77 27.56 -1.23 19.74
CA ASN A 77 27.04 -1.85 18.55
C ASN A 77 26.09 -0.81 17.97
N GLN A 78 26.47 -0.19 16.85
CA GLN A 78 25.58 0.68 16.10
C GLN A 78 24.38 -0.20 15.80
N GLU A 79 23.29 -0.04 16.56
CA GLU A 79 22.03 -0.69 16.25
C GLU A 79 21.72 -0.28 14.80
N GLU A 80 21.77 -1.25 13.88
CA GLU A 80 21.50 -1.01 12.48
C GLU A 80 20.09 -0.41 12.38
N LYS A 81 20.03 0.90 12.16
CA LYS A 81 18.77 1.61 12.07
C LYS A 81 18.08 1.16 10.78
N PHE A 82 16.93 0.52 10.94
CA PHE A 82 16.12 0.11 9.79
C PHE A 82 15.63 1.33 8.99
N GLU A 83 15.95 1.37 7.70
CA GLU A 83 15.54 2.44 6.80
C GLU A 83 14.21 2.09 6.11
N TRP A 84 13.10 2.49 6.72
CA TRP A 84 11.73 2.22 6.22
C TRP A 84 11.46 2.62 4.77
N TYR A 85 12.19 3.60 4.23
CA TYR A 85 12.01 4.04 2.84
C TYR A 85 13.03 3.43 1.86
N ALA A 86 13.92 2.57 2.34
CA ALA A 86 14.96 1.89 1.58
C ALA A 86 14.76 0.37 1.57
N GLU A 87 13.50 -0.05 1.40
CA GLU A 87 13.09 -1.45 1.34
C GLU A 87 12.02 -1.70 0.27
N TRP A 88 11.87 -2.96 -0.14
CA TRP A 88 10.81 -3.37 -1.07
C TRP A 88 9.51 -3.65 -0.34
N TYR A 89 8.44 -2.98 -0.76
CA TYR A 89 7.10 -3.21 -0.24
C TYR A 89 6.18 -3.79 -1.32
N PRO A 90 5.39 -4.82 -1.01
CA PRO A 90 4.40 -5.32 -1.95
C PRO A 90 3.27 -4.30 -2.07
N ILE A 91 2.90 -3.96 -3.30
CA ILE A 91 1.69 -3.19 -3.56
C ILE A 91 0.54 -4.20 -3.67
N MET A 92 0.44 -4.90 -4.80
CA MET A 92 -0.73 -5.74 -5.14
C MET A 92 -0.29 -6.98 -5.93
N PRO A 93 -1.01 -8.10 -5.82
CA PRO A 93 -0.97 -9.16 -6.81
C PRO A 93 -1.34 -8.63 -8.21
N ILE A 94 -0.62 -9.04 -9.25
CA ILE A 94 -0.88 -8.56 -10.61
C ILE A 94 -2.23 -9.02 -11.16
N CYS A 95 -2.80 -10.10 -10.62
CA CYS A 95 -4.11 -10.61 -10.98
C CYS A 95 -5.26 -9.67 -10.58
N ASP A 96 -5.03 -8.81 -9.60
CA ASP A 96 -6.02 -7.86 -9.08
C ASP A 96 -5.96 -6.50 -9.78
N LEU A 97 -5.02 -6.33 -10.72
CA LEU A 97 -4.81 -5.09 -11.46
C LEU A 97 -5.37 -5.21 -12.89
N ASP A 98 -6.22 -4.24 -13.28
CA ASP A 98 -6.75 -4.14 -14.63
C ASP A 98 -5.88 -3.23 -15.52
N LYS A 99 -5.17 -3.81 -16.50
CA LYS A 99 -4.29 -3.09 -17.43
C LYS A 99 -4.97 -1.96 -18.23
N ARG A 100 -6.29 -1.83 -18.19
CA ARG A 100 -7.06 -0.80 -18.91
C ARG A 100 -7.21 0.51 -18.14
N ARG A 101 -6.95 0.53 -16.83
CA ARG A 101 -7.15 1.71 -15.98
C ARG A 101 -6.02 1.87 -14.96
N PRO A 102 -5.77 3.10 -14.48
CA PRO A 102 -4.93 3.32 -13.32
C PRO A 102 -5.64 2.88 -12.03
N HIS A 103 -4.87 2.58 -10.98
CA HIS A 103 -5.36 2.18 -9.66
C HIS A 103 -4.63 3.00 -8.58
N GLY A 104 -5.37 3.71 -7.74
CA GLY A 104 -4.82 4.43 -6.59
C GLY A 104 -4.60 3.45 -5.43
N LYS A 105 -3.45 3.57 -4.77
CA LYS A 105 -3.05 2.74 -3.62
C LYS A 105 -2.30 3.57 -2.59
N LYS A 106 -2.42 3.18 -1.33
CA LYS A 106 -1.68 3.78 -0.22
C LYS A 106 -0.81 2.72 0.42
N VAL A 107 0.51 2.93 0.39
CA VAL A 107 1.47 2.01 1.03
C VAL A 107 2.46 2.84 1.82
N MET A 108 2.69 2.48 3.09
CA MET A 108 3.53 3.25 4.03
C MET A 108 3.14 4.74 4.11
N GLY A 109 1.84 5.04 3.97
CA GLY A 109 1.34 6.43 3.98
C GLY A 109 1.54 7.21 2.68
N ILE A 110 2.19 6.63 1.67
CA ILE A 110 2.41 7.23 0.36
C ILE A 110 1.25 6.87 -0.58
N ASP A 111 0.59 7.89 -1.12
CA ASP A 111 -0.42 7.75 -2.17
C ASP A 111 0.26 7.56 -3.54
N VAL A 112 0.10 6.38 -4.14
CA VAL A 112 0.69 6.00 -5.42
C VAL A 112 -0.36 5.58 -6.44
N VAL A 113 -0.11 5.88 -7.71
CA VAL A 113 -0.87 5.36 -8.84
C VAL A 113 -0.11 4.20 -9.49
N VAL A 114 -0.80 3.07 -9.61
CA VAL A 114 -0.36 1.89 -10.34
C VAL A 114 -1.08 1.85 -11.68
N TRP A 115 -0.33 1.80 -12.78
CA TRP A 115 -0.92 1.76 -14.11
C TRP A 115 -0.05 0.98 -15.09
N TRP A 116 -0.67 0.50 -16.17
CA TRP A 116 0.01 -0.26 -17.21
C TRP A 116 0.48 0.66 -18.33
N ASP A 117 1.80 0.84 -18.46
CA ASP A 117 2.36 1.53 -19.62
C ASP A 117 2.31 0.59 -20.83
N LYS A 118 1.44 0.90 -21.79
CA LYS A 118 1.28 0.08 -23.00
C LYS A 118 2.50 0.14 -23.92
N ASN A 119 3.29 1.20 -23.85
CA ASN A 119 4.44 1.39 -24.72
C ASN A 119 5.61 0.53 -24.24
N GLU A 120 5.87 0.54 -22.93
CA GLU A 120 6.92 -0.28 -22.30
C GLU A 120 6.46 -1.70 -21.97
N LYS A 121 5.14 -1.95 -21.97
CA LYS A 121 4.51 -3.21 -21.54
C LYS A 121 4.89 -3.59 -20.11
N GLU A 122 4.85 -2.62 -19.22
CA GLU A 122 5.22 -2.78 -17.82
C GLU A 122 4.24 -2.05 -16.90
N TRP A 123 4.10 -2.58 -15.68
CA TRP A 123 3.45 -1.85 -14.59
C TRP A 123 4.38 -0.74 -14.11
N LYS A 124 3.82 0.45 -13.90
CA LYS A 124 4.54 1.63 -13.39
C LYS A 124 3.87 2.14 -12.13
N VAL A 125 4.68 2.67 -11.24
CA VAL A 125 4.27 3.23 -9.95
C VAL A 125 4.75 4.68 -9.87
N MET A 126 3.83 5.61 -9.62
CA MET A 126 4.10 7.05 -9.55
C MET A 126 3.38 7.65 -8.35
N ASP A 127 3.75 8.89 -8.00
CA ASP A 127 2.91 9.69 -7.09
C ASP A 127 1.48 9.74 -7.62
N ASP A 128 0.49 9.52 -6.75
CA ASP A 128 -0.91 9.72 -7.11
C ASP A 128 -1.32 11.19 -7.07
N SER A 129 -0.52 12.05 -7.71
CA SER A 129 -0.68 13.49 -7.64
C SER A 129 -0.13 14.16 -8.90
N CYS A 130 -1.02 14.76 -9.67
CA CYS A 130 -0.64 15.45 -10.90
C CYS A 130 0.19 16.71 -10.57
N PRO A 131 1.40 16.89 -11.15
CA PRO A 131 2.27 18.03 -10.84
C PRO A 131 1.68 19.40 -11.23
N HIS A 132 0.60 19.41 -12.02
CA HIS A 132 -0.10 20.64 -12.38
C HIS A 132 -0.90 21.25 -11.21
N ARG A 133 -1.80 20.46 -10.59
CA ARG A 133 -2.78 20.91 -9.58
C ARG A 133 -3.16 19.81 -8.58
N TYR A 134 -2.31 18.80 -8.41
CA TYR A 134 -2.42 17.73 -7.41
C TYR A 134 -3.69 16.86 -7.52
N ALA A 135 -4.37 16.86 -8.67
CA ALA A 135 -5.44 15.92 -8.91
C ALA A 135 -4.89 14.49 -8.91
N PRO A 136 -5.57 13.52 -8.28
CA PRO A 136 -5.15 12.13 -8.28
C PRO A 136 -5.07 11.62 -9.72
N LEU A 137 -3.92 11.03 -10.06
CA LEU A 137 -3.69 10.43 -11.37
C LEU A 137 -4.43 9.09 -11.52
N SER A 138 -4.73 8.44 -10.41
CA SER A 138 -5.53 7.22 -10.31
C SER A 138 -6.99 7.41 -10.75
N GLU A 139 -7.52 8.61 -10.65
CA GLU A 139 -8.84 8.97 -11.20
C GLU A 139 -8.79 9.27 -12.71
N GLY A 140 -7.60 9.20 -13.30
CA GLY A 140 -7.35 9.39 -14.72
C GLY A 140 -7.71 8.20 -15.60
N ARG A 141 -7.06 8.12 -16.76
CA ARG A 141 -7.26 7.05 -17.74
C ARG A 141 -5.99 6.78 -18.53
N ILE A 142 -5.93 5.62 -19.18
CA ILE A 142 -4.90 5.36 -20.19
C ILE A 142 -5.41 5.89 -21.52
N ASP A 143 -4.72 6.88 -22.09
CA ASP A 143 -5.12 7.48 -23.36
C ASP A 143 -4.89 6.55 -24.56
N GLN A 144 -5.34 6.97 -25.75
CA GLN A 144 -5.21 6.18 -26.97
C GLN A 144 -3.76 5.96 -27.43
N TRP A 145 -2.80 6.73 -26.89
CA TRP A 145 -1.36 6.58 -27.13
C TRP A 145 -0.67 5.79 -26.00
N GLY A 146 -1.44 5.20 -25.10
CA GLY A 146 -0.91 4.36 -24.03
C GLY A 146 -0.27 5.12 -22.86
N ARG A 147 -0.57 6.41 -22.71
CA ARG A 147 -0.03 7.26 -21.63
C ARG A 147 -1.02 7.41 -20.49
N LEU A 148 -0.52 7.69 -19.29
CA LEU A 148 -1.37 8.05 -18.16
C LEU A 148 -1.88 9.48 -18.34
N GLN A 149 -3.18 9.66 -18.49
CA GLN A 149 -3.83 10.95 -18.67
C GLN A 149 -4.59 11.36 -17.41
N CYS A 150 -4.19 12.50 -16.84
CA CYS A 150 -4.84 13.10 -15.67
C CYS A 150 -6.30 13.47 -15.99
N VAL A 151 -7.21 13.16 -15.07
CA VAL A 151 -8.65 13.45 -15.20
C VAL A 151 -8.96 14.94 -15.29
N TYR A 152 -8.15 15.79 -14.66
CA TYR A 152 -8.51 17.18 -14.47
C TYR A 152 -8.33 18.00 -15.75
N HIS A 153 -7.09 18.13 -16.24
CA HIS A 153 -6.77 18.96 -17.40
C HIS A 153 -6.20 18.14 -18.57
N GLY A 154 -6.18 16.81 -18.47
CA GLY A 154 -5.76 15.94 -19.57
C GLY A 154 -4.25 15.91 -19.84
N TRP A 155 -3.42 16.35 -18.89
CA TRP A 155 -1.96 16.20 -19.00
C TRP A 155 -1.61 14.71 -19.07
N CYS A 156 -0.73 14.34 -20.00
CA CYS A 156 -0.36 12.95 -20.23
C CYS A 156 1.11 12.68 -19.87
N PHE A 157 1.35 11.55 -19.21
CA PHE A 157 2.67 11.12 -18.72
C PHE A 157 3.04 9.75 -19.29
N ASN A 158 4.33 9.53 -19.60
CA ASN A 158 4.85 8.18 -19.90
C ASN A 158 5.29 7.47 -18.61
N GLY A 159 5.69 6.20 -18.69
CA GLY A 159 6.17 5.40 -17.57
C GLY A 159 7.42 5.92 -16.84
N ALA A 160 8.17 6.84 -17.46
CA ALA A 160 9.30 7.54 -16.82
C ALA A 160 8.87 8.82 -16.09
N GLY A 161 7.58 9.14 -16.08
CA GLY A 161 7.01 10.34 -15.42
C GLY A 161 7.09 11.60 -16.26
N ASP A 162 7.70 11.55 -17.45
CA ASP A 162 7.81 12.71 -18.33
C ASP A 162 6.43 13.17 -18.78
N CYS A 163 6.16 14.48 -18.70
CA CYS A 163 4.99 15.03 -19.37
C CYS A 163 5.18 15.00 -20.88
N LYS A 164 4.36 14.21 -21.58
CA LYS A 164 4.41 14.07 -23.04
C LYS A 164 3.41 14.94 -23.76
N PHE A 165 2.37 15.41 -23.07
CA PHE A 165 1.34 16.22 -23.70
C PHE A 165 0.59 17.06 -22.69
N ILE A 166 0.42 18.34 -23.02
CA ILE A 166 -0.37 19.31 -22.28
C ILE A 166 -1.41 19.86 -23.28
N PRO A 167 -2.70 19.49 -23.17
CA PRO A 167 -3.70 19.88 -24.16
C PRO A 167 -3.85 21.39 -24.35
N GLN A 168 -3.56 22.17 -23.30
CA GLN A 168 -3.70 23.62 -23.28
C GLN A 168 -2.44 24.36 -23.77
N ALA A 169 -1.34 23.65 -24.02
CA ALA A 169 -0.12 24.28 -24.53
C ALA A 169 -0.25 24.53 -26.04
N PRO A 170 0.05 25.74 -26.53
CA PRO A 170 0.04 26.02 -27.96
C PRO A 170 1.10 25.19 -28.69
N ARG A 171 0.76 24.67 -29.87
CA ARG A 171 1.66 23.81 -30.67
C ARG A 171 2.98 24.49 -31.03
N ASP A 172 2.91 25.78 -31.37
CA ASP A 172 4.07 26.60 -31.76
C ASP A 172 4.66 27.38 -30.57
N GLY A 173 4.22 27.07 -29.34
CA GLY A 173 4.73 27.69 -28.13
C GLY A 173 6.02 27.07 -27.62
N PRO A 174 6.59 27.64 -26.53
CA PRO A 174 7.70 27.00 -25.84
C PRO A 174 7.29 25.59 -25.37
N PRO A 175 8.21 24.60 -25.40
CA PRO A 175 7.89 23.21 -25.09
C PRO A 175 7.72 23.00 -23.57
N VAL A 176 6.68 23.57 -22.98
CA VAL A 176 6.44 23.57 -21.52
C VAL A 176 6.37 22.17 -20.91
N HIS A 177 6.01 21.16 -21.71
CA HIS A 177 5.97 19.76 -21.30
C HIS A 177 7.36 19.16 -21.00
N THR A 178 8.46 19.75 -21.50
CA THR A 178 9.83 19.28 -21.21
C THR A 178 10.39 19.83 -19.89
N SER A 179 9.65 20.71 -19.21
CA SER A 179 10.05 21.23 -17.91
C SER A 179 10.06 20.10 -16.87
N LYS A 180 11.12 20.01 -16.05
CA LYS A 180 11.17 19.06 -14.93
C LYS A 180 10.01 19.21 -13.95
N ARG A 181 9.47 20.42 -13.80
CA ARG A 181 8.30 20.70 -12.95
C ARG A 181 6.99 20.15 -13.53
N ALA A 182 6.98 19.81 -14.80
CA ALA A 182 5.85 19.15 -15.45
C ALA A 182 5.89 17.64 -15.29
N CYS A 183 7.02 17.03 -14.89
CA CYS A 183 7.13 15.59 -14.73
C CYS A 183 6.50 15.11 -13.42
N ALA A 184 5.89 13.92 -13.46
CA ALA A 184 5.42 13.20 -12.28
C ALA A 184 6.58 12.43 -11.64
N THR A 185 6.54 12.30 -10.31
CA THR A 185 7.48 11.47 -9.56
C THR A 185 7.23 9.99 -9.85
N VAL A 186 8.29 9.22 -10.08
CA VAL A 186 8.22 7.78 -10.34
C VAL A 186 8.99 7.03 -9.27
N TYR A 187 8.46 5.88 -8.86
CA TYR A 187 9.10 4.97 -7.92
C TYR A 187 9.70 3.76 -8.64
N PRO A 188 10.91 3.30 -8.25
CA PRO A 188 11.42 2.01 -8.70
C PRO A 188 10.41 0.92 -8.36
N SER A 189 10.07 0.09 -9.34
CA SER A 189 9.05 -0.94 -9.22
C SER A 189 9.38 -2.14 -10.09
N CYS A 190 8.96 -3.33 -9.66
CA CYS A 190 9.18 -4.57 -10.38
C CYS A 190 8.07 -5.57 -10.08
N VAL A 191 7.86 -6.51 -11.00
CA VAL A 191 7.00 -7.68 -10.75
C VAL A 191 7.89 -8.86 -10.39
N GLN A 192 7.63 -9.48 -9.24
CA GLN A 192 8.29 -10.70 -8.78
C GLN A 192 7.27 -11.59 -8.05
N ASN A 193 7.29 -12.89 -8.33
CA ASN A 193 6.33 -13.87 -7.79
C ASN A 193 4.85 -13.44 -7.95
N ASP A 194 4.49 -12.92 -9.12
CA ASP A 194 3.16 -12.36 -9.46
C ASP A 194 2.67 -11.22 -8.55
N ILE A 195 3.58 -10.57 -7.83
CA ILE A 195 3.31 -9.39 -7.00
C ILE A 195 4.01 -8.18 -7.63
N LEU A 196 3.31 -7.05 -7.71
CA LEU A 196 3.92 -5.76 -8.00
C LEU A 196 4.53 -5.20 -6.71
N TRP A 197 5.84 -4.96 -6.75
CA TRP A 197 6.61 -4.36 -5.67
C TRP A 197 7.01 -2.93 -6.03
N PHE A 198 7.17 -2.08 -5.02
CA PHE A 198 7.81 -0.78 -5.19
C PHE A 198 8.79 -0.47 -4.06
N TRP A 199 9.73 0.41 -4.40
CA TRP A 199 10.67 1.01 -3.49
C TRP A 199 10.19 2.43 -3.15
N PRO A 200 9.83 2.73 -1.90
CA PRO A 200 9.17 3.98 -1.51
C PRO A 200 10.15 5.16 -1.37
N ASN A 201 11.13 5.23 -2.27
CA ASN A 201 12.07 6.34 -2.39
C ASN A 201 12.34 6.61 -3.87
N SER A 202 12.01 7.82 -4.31
CA SER A 202 12.10 8.25 -5.71
C SER A 202 13.43 8.94 -6.05
N ASP A 203 14.42 8.94 -5.13
CA ASP A 203 15.73 9.48 -5.43
C ASP A 203 16.32 8.77 -6.67
N PRO A 204 16.82 9.50 -7.67
CA PRO A 204 17.45 8.91 -8.85
C PRO A 204 18.54 7.88 -8.56
N LEU A 205 19.20 7.92 -7.40
CA LEU A 205 20.16 6.91 -6.95
C LEU A 205 19.56 5.49 -6.90
N TYR A 206 18.26 5.38 -6.58
CA TYR A 206 17.58 4.09 -6.46
C TYR A 206 16.89 3.64 -7.74
N LYS A 207 17.03 4.36 -8.87
CA LYS A 207 16.39 4.01 -10.14
C LYS A 207 16.62 2.54 -10.53
N ASP A 208 17.84 2.05 -10.32
CA ASP A 208 18.27 0.70 -10.67
C ASP A 208 18.44 -0.21 -9.43
N ILE A 209 17.78 0.12 -8.32
CA ILE A 209 17.89 -0.61 -7.04
C ILE A 209 17.60 -2.11 -7.18
N TYR A 210 16.74 -2.50 -8.12
CA TYR A 210 16.45 -3.91 -8.42
C TYR A 210 17.68 -4.73 -8.83
N LEU A 211 18.73 -4.09 -9.36
CA LEU A 211 19.97 -4.78 -9.75
C LEU A 211 20.84 -5.16 -8.55
N THR A 212 20.77 -4.39 -7.46
CA THR A 212 21.60 -4.60 -6.27
C THR A 212 20.83 -5.23 -5.11
N LYS A 213 19.53 -4.90 -4.98
CA LYS A 213 18.63 -5.42 -3.95
C LYS A 213 17.30 -5.76 -4.58
N ARG A 214 16.91 -7.04 -4.57
CA ARG A 214 15.63 -7.51 -5.08
C ARG A 214 14.61 -7.67 -3.95
N PRO A 215 13.30 -7.68 -4.24
CA PRO A 215 12.30 -8.10 -3.27
C PRO A 215 12.60 -9.54 -2.77
N PRO A 216 12.07 -9.92 -1.59
CA PRO A 216 12.12 -11.31 -1.13
C PRO A 216 11.60 -12.28 -2.20
N TYR A 217 12.37 -13.33 -2.49
CA TYR A 217 12.03 -14.33 -3.49
C TYR A 217 11.55 -15.63 -2.84
N ILE A 218 10.39 -16.12 -3.26
CA ILE A 218 9.79 -17.37 -2.77
C ILE A 218 9.70 -18.33 -3.96
N PRO A 219 10.63 -19.30 -4.12
CA PRO A 219 10.68 -20.20 -5.28
C PRO A 219 9.37 -20.95 -5.55
N GLU A 220 8.66 -21.34 -4.49
CA GLU A 220 7.41 -22.11 -4.54
C GLU A 220 6.28 -21.34 -5.24
N LEU A 221 6.35 -20.00 -5.28
CA LEU A 221 5.35 -19.20 -6.01
C LEU A 221 5.54 -19.26 -7.53
N ASP A 222 6.72 -19.62 -8.02
CA ASP A 222 7.00 -19.74 -9.46
C ASP A 222 7.01 -21.21 -9.93
N ASP A 223 6.96 -22.16 -9.00
CA ASP A 223 6.86 -23.58 -9.31
C ASP A 223 5.41 -24.00 -9.61
N SER A 224 5.18 -24.44 -10.85
CA SER A 224 3.89 -24.96 -11.32
C SER A 224 3.39 -26.22 -10.58
N SER A 225 4.24 -26.90 -9.82
CA SER A 225 3.86 -28.03 -8.97
C SER A 225 3.08 -27.59 -7.72
N PHE A 226 3.18 -26.31 -7.34
CA PHE A 226 2.44 -25.70 -6.25
C PHE A 226 1.20 -24.96 -6.74
N SER A 227 0.19 -24.89 -5.88
CA SER A 227 -0.95 -24.01 -6.07
C SER A 227 -0.76 -22.75 -5.23
N LYS A 228 -0.93 -21.58 -5.85
CA LYS A 228 -0.88 -20.28 -5.16
C LYS A 228 -2.22 -19.58 -5.20
N THR A 229 -2.56 -18.90 -4.11
CA THR A 229 -3.76 -18.06 -4.00
C THR A 229 -3.36 -16.76 -3.32
N PHE A 230 -3.76 -15.64 -3.91
CA PHE A 230 -3.54 -14.33 -3.33
C PHE A 230 -4.83 -13.81 -2.70
N ILE A 231 -4.70 -13.18 -1.54
CA ILE A 231 -5.82 -12.54 -0.83
C ILE A 231 -5.32 -11.18 -0.35
N VAL A 232 -6.05 -10.12 -0.72
CA VAL A 232 -5.81 -8.76 -0.24
C VAL A 232 -6.98 -8.34 0.63
N ARG A 233 -6.70 -7.86 1.84
CA ARG A 233 -7.71 -7.39 2.79
C ARG A 233 -7.23 -6.13 3.47
N ASP A 234 -8.06 -5.10 3.41
CA ASP A 234 -7.89 -3.92 4.24
C ASP A 234 -8.43 -4.22 5.64
N ILE A 235 -7.61 -3.92 6.64
CA ILE A 235 -7.96 -4.10 8.04
C ILE A 235 -7.62 -2.82 8.79
N SER A 236 -8.53 -2.37 9.66
CA SER A 236 -8.44 -1.07 10.35
C SER A 236 -7.54 -1.11 11.59
N TYR A 237 -6.35 -1.70 11.48
CA TYR A 237 -5.30 -1.67 12.51
C TYR A 237 -3.91 -1.79 11.89
N GLY A 238 -2.88 -1.43 12.66
CA GLY A 238 -1.47 -1.44 12.23
C GLY A 238 -0.97 -2.85 11.91
N TYR A 239 -0.01 -2.96 10.99
CA TYR A 239 0.55 -4.25 10.59
C TYR A 239 1.24 -4.96 11.75
N GLU A 240 1.75 -4.22 12.74
CA GLU A 240 2.42 -4.73 13.93
C GLU A 240 1.49 -5.64 14.73
N LEU A 241 0.23 -5.24 14.89
CA LEU A 241 -0.78 -6.03 15.58
C LEU A 241 -1.15 -7.30 14.79
N LEU A 242 -1.13 -7.22 13.46
CA LEU A 242 -1.34 -8.40 12.62
C LEU A 242 -0.19 -9.41 12.78
N ILE A 243 1.05 -8.91 12.77
CA ILE A 243 2.24 -9.74 12.93
C ILE A 243 2.29 -10.35 14.35
N GLU A 244 1.97 -9.59 15.40
CA GLU A 244 1.86 -10.12 16.75
C GLU A 244 0.82 -11.24 16.82
N ASN A 245 -0.37 -11.03 16.24
CA ASN A 245 -1.40 -12.06 16.19
C ASN A 245 -0.93 -13.31 15.43
N LEU A 246 -0.26 -13.15 14.29
CA LEU A 246 0.24 -14.27 13.49
C LEU A 246 1.31 -15.08 14.23
N MET A 247 2.15 -14.41 15.03
CA MET A 247 3.25 -15.05 15.75
C MET A 247 2.85 -15.63 17.11
N ASP A 248 1.68 -15.30 17.65
CA ASP A 248 1.20 -15.83 18.93
C ASP A 248 0.52 -17.20 18.78
N PRO A 249 1.12 -18.32 19.22
CA PRO A 249 0.45 -19.62 19.19
C PRO A 249 -0.69 -19.75 20.21
N ALA A 250 -0.76 -18.90 21.24
CA ALA A 250 -1.74 -19.04 22.31
C ALA A 250 -3.18 -18.81 21.81
N HIS A 251 -3.38 -17.90 20.85
CA HIS A 251 -4.71 -17.66 20.29
C HIS A 251 -5.23 -18.84 19.43
N VAL A 252 -4.36 -19.76 18.99
CA VAL A 252 -4.70 -20.82 18.02
C VAL A 252 -5.82 -21.73 18.52
N GLN A 253 -5.73 -22.20 19.76
CA GLN A 253 -6.71 -23.13 20.34
C GLN A 253 -8.09 -22.51 20.59
N TYR A 254 -8.14 -21.18 20.77
CA TYR A 254 -9.36 -20.47 21.16
C TYR A 254 -10.02 -19.79 19.96
N SER A 255 -9.27 -18.95 19.24
CA SER A 255 -9.81 -18.13 18.14
C SER A 255 -10.15 -18.96 16.90
N HIS A 256 -9.51 -20.12 16.73
CA HIS A 256 -9.74 -21.01 15.60
C HIS A 256 -10.44 -22.31 16.01
N TYR A 257 -11.12 -22.32 17.15
CA TYR A 257 -11.88 -23.47 17.64
C TYR A 257 -12.93 -23.92 16.61
N GLY A 258 -12.86 -25.19 16.20
CA GLY A 258 -13.76 -25.77 15.19
C GLY A 258 -13.47 -25.35 13.75
N ILE A 259 -12.44 -24.52 13.51
CA ILE A 259 -12.01 -24.05 12.18
C ILE A 259 -10.70 -24.71 11.76
N MET A 260 -9.70 -24.71 12.66
CA MET A 260 -8.42 -25.38 12.42
C MET A 260 -8.35 -26.73 13.16
N ASN A 261 -7.79 -27.74 12.49
CA ASN A 261 -7.46 -29.02 13.12
C ASN A 261 -6.14 -28.88 13.88
N VAL A 262 -6.23 -28.43 15.12
CA VAL A 262 -5.06 -28.30 16.00
C VAL A 262 -4.90 -29.59 16.81
N PRO A 263 -3.70 -30.19 16.91
CA PRO A 263 -3.47 -31.35 17.75
C PRO A 263 -3.86 -31.04 19.20
N VAL A 264 -4.74 -31.88 19.77
CA VAL A 264 -5.09 -31.78 21.19
C VAL A 264 -3.90 -32.29 22.00
N ALA A 265 -3.34 -31.45 22.87
CA ALA A 265 -2.27 -31.87 23.77
C ALA A 265 -2.75 -33.08 24.61
N PRO A 266 -1.89 -34.09 24.85
CA PRO A 266 -2.27 -35.23 25.66
C PRO A 266 -2.69 -34.76 27.05
N LYS A 267 -3.77 -35.36 27.58
CA LYS A 267 -4.23 -35.09 28.95
C LYS A 267 -3.07 -35.42 29.91
N ARG A 268 -2.72 -34.45 30.75
CA ARG A 268 -1.78 -34.63 31.86
C ARG A 268 -2.36 -35.55 32.93
#